data_AF-A0A0U0SE32-F1
#
_entry.id   AF-A0A0U0SE32-F1
#
_cell.length_a   1.000
_cell.length_b   1.000
_cell.length_c   1.000
_cell.angle_alpha   90.00
_cell.angle_beta   90.00
_cell.angle_gamma   90.00
#
_symmetry.space_group_name_H-M   'P 1'
#
loop_
_entity.id
_entity.type
_entity.pdbx_description
1 polymer ?
#
loop_
_entity_poly.entity_id
_entity_poly.type
_entity_poly.pdbx_seq_one_letter_code
_entity_poly.pdbx_strand_id
1 'polypeptide(L)' 'MPNLATVLDWESCDHTAPVHEGDTLYSELHIESAQAHADGGVLGLRSLVYAVSDSASEPDRQVLDWRFSALQF' A
#
# COMPACT_ATOMS: atom_id res chain seq x y z
N MET A 1 -7.18 -6.75 2.89
CA MET A 1 -6.66 -7.95 2.21
C MET A 1 -6.46 -9.05 3.24
N PRO A 2 -7.13 -10.20 3.11
CA PRO A 2 -6.94 -11.34 4.01
C PRO A 2 -5.67 -12.14 3.68
N ASN A 3 -5.19 -12.90 4.66
CA ASN A 3 -4.13 -13.91 4.56
C ASN A 3 -2.74 -13.46 4.08
N LEU A 4 -2.37 -12.20 4.33
CA LEU A 4 -0.96 -11.81 4.29
C LEU A 4 -0.26 -12.22 5.59
N ALA A 5 0.82 -13.00 5.49
CA ALA A 5 1.62 -13.39 6.65
C ALA A 5 2.66 -12.32 7.01
N THR A 6 3.45 -11.90 6.02
CA THR A 6 4.59 -11.00 6.23
C THR A 6 5.01 -10.35 4.91
N VAL A 7 5.63 -9.17 5.02
CA VAL A 7 6.42 -8.57 3.95
C VAL A 7 7.71 -9.37 3.78
N LEU A 8 8.10 -9.63 2.53
CA LEU A 8 9.30 -10.38 2.17
C LEU A 8 10.41 -9.47 1.63
N ASP A 9 10.03 -8.42 0.89
CA ASP A 9 10.98 -7.48 0.30
C ASP A 9 10.41 -6.06 0.21
N TRP A 10 11.29 -5.07 0.27
CA TRP A 10 10.98 -3.65 0.17
C TRP A 10 11.60 -3.10 -1.11
N GLU A 11 10.80 -2.93 -2.15
CA GLU A 11 11.31 -2.54 -3.46
C GLU A 11 11.49 -1.01 -3.58
N SER A 12 10.48 -0.23 -3.20
CA SER A 12 10.55 1.24 -3.21
C SER A 12 9.51 1.82 -2.27
N CYS A 13 9.79 2.98 -1.69
CA CYS A 13 8.83 3.70 -0.85
C CYS A 13 9.05 5.21 -1.00
N ASP A 14 8.26 5.80 -1.88
CA ASP A 14 8.34 7.21 -2.20
C ASP A 14 7.39 7.99 -1.28
N HIS A 15 7.97 8.86 -0.45
CA HIS A 15 7.21 9.83 0.34
C HIS A 15 6.84 11.03 -0.55
N THR A 16 5.67 10.99 -1.15
CA THR A 16 5.24 11.96 -2.17
C THR A 16 4.77 13.30 -1.60
N ALA A 17 4.35 13.31 -0.33
CA ALA A 17 3.94 14.52 0.40
C ALA A 17 4.05 14.28 1.92
N PRO A 18 4.11 15.35 2.75
CA PRO A 18 4.13 15.20 4.20
C PRO A 18 2.79 14.64 4.74
N VAL A 19 2.91 13.91 5.85
CA VAL A 19 1.81 13.55 6.74
C VAL A 19 1.90 14.44 7.98
N HIS A 20 0.75 14.93 8.44
CA HIS A 20 0.65 15.75 9.64
C HIS A 20 -0.11 15.01 10.75
N GLU A 21 0.10 15.44 11.99
CA GLU A 21 -0.70 14.96 13.12
C GLU A 21 -2.19 15.27 12.88
N GLY A 22 -3.04 14.27 13.05
CA GLY A 22 -4.48 14.38 12.80
C GLY A 22 -4.93 13.97 11.40
N ASP A 23 -4.02 13.76 10.44
CA ASP A 23 -4.37 13.25 9.11
C ASP A 23 -5.06 11.88 9.23
N THR A 24 -6.23 11.73 8.61
CA THR A 24 -6.83 10.42 8.39
C THR A 24 -6.25 9.82 7.12
N LEU A 25 -5.64 8.64 7.21
CA LEU A 25 -5.02 7.96 6.08
C LEU A 25 -5.84 6.76 5.61
N TYR A 26 -5.86 6.53 4.31
CA TYR A 26 -6.31 5.27 3.72
C TYR A 26 -5.32 4.80 2.65
N SER A 27 -5.47 3.53 2.26
CA SER A 27 -4.63 2.93 1.24
C SER A 27 -5.48 2.27 0.17
N GLU A 28 -5.13 2.52 -1.09
CA GLU A 28 -5.52 1.68 -2.21
C GLU A 28 -4.43 0.64 -2.44
N LEU A 29 -4.80 -0.64 -2.41
CA LEU A 29 -3.84 -1.73 -2.51
C LEU A 29 -4.06 -2.48 -3.82
N HIS A 30 -3.04 -2.47 -4.67
CA HIS A 30 -3.03 -3.13 -5.97
C HIS A 30 -2.15 -4.37 -5.91
N ILE A 31 -2.62 -5.46 -6.50
CA ILE A 31 -1.80 -6.64 -6.79
C ILE A 31 -1.17 -6.42 -8.15
N GLU A 32 0.15 -6.22 -8.18
CA GLU A 32 0.92 -6.01 -9.42
C GLU A 32 1.47 -7.32 -9.97
N SER A 33 1.68 -8.33 -9.11
CA SER A 33 2.02 -9.69 -9.53
C SER A 33 1.56 -10.73 -8.50
N ALA A 34 1.37 -11.97 -8.95
CA ALA A 34 1.03 -13.10 -8.09
C ALA A 34 1.77 -14.36 -8.57
N GLN A 35 2.61 -14.91 -7.70
CA GLN A 35 3.39 -16.12 -7.95
C GLN A 35 2.93 -17.21 -7.00
N ALA A 36 2.25 -18.23 -7.53
CA ALA A 36 1.77 -19.34 -6.73
C ALA A 36 2.93 -20.24 -6.25
N HIS A 37 2.84 -20.68 -5.01
CA HIS A 37 3.63 -21.75 -4.40
C HIS A 37 2.69 -22.79 -3.79
N ALA A 38 3.19 -24.00 -3.50
CA ALA A 38 2.37 -25.17 -3.14
C ALA A 38 1.10 -24.86 -2.33
N ASP A 39 1.25 -24.26 -1.14
CA ASP A 39 0.14 -23.94 -0.22
C ASP A 39 -0.02 -22.42 -0.01
N GLY A 40 0.35 -21.59 -0.99
CA GLY A 40 0.30 -20.13 -0.87
C GLY A 40 0.89 -19.40 -2.07
N GLY A 41 1.50 -18.25 -1.85
CA GLY A 41 2.15 -17.52 -2.92
C GLY A 41 2.86 -16.25 -2.46
N VAL A 42 3.61 -15.67 -3.38
CA VAL A 42 4.20 -14.33 -3.23
C VAL A 42 3.39 -13.36 -4.07
N LEU A 43 2.88 -12.31 -3.45
CA LEU A 43 2.23 -11.20 -4.15
C LEU A 43 3.20 -10.02 -4.25
N GLY A 44 3.35 -9.46 -5.44
CA GLY A 44 3.87 -8.11 -5.60
C GLY A 44 2.73 -7.12 -5.40
N LEU A 45 2.90 -6.19 -4.46
CA LEU A 45 1.86 -5.27 -4.02
C LEU A 45 2.34 -3.83 -4.16
N ARG A 46 1.41 -2.96 -4.55
CA ARG A 46 1.58 -1.52 -4.50
C ARG A 46 0.51 -0.90 -3.62
N SER A 47 0.94 -0.20 -2.58
CA SER A 47 0.09 0.55 -1.66
C SER A 47 0.21 2.03 -1.94
N LEU A 48 -0.84 2.62 -2.51
CA LEU A 48 -0.97 4.07 -2.65
C LEU A 48 -1.67 4.61 -1.42
N VAL A 49 -1.00 5.46 -0.66
CA VAL A 49 -1.53 6.01 0.60
C VAL A 49 -1.91 7.46 0.40
N TYR A 50 -3.11 7.80 0.86
CA TYR A 50 -3.67 9.14 0.76
C TYR A 50 -4.06 9.66 2.13
N ALA A 51 -3.85 10.95 2.35
CA ALA A 51 -4.45 11.71 3.44
C ALA A 51 -5.78 12.29 2.96
N VAL A 52 -6.85 12.02 3.70
CA VAL A 52 -8.20 12.51 3.42
C VAL A 52 -8.21 14.03 3.46
N SER A 53 -8.83 14.66 2.47
CA SER A 53 -9.04 16.10 2.44
C SER A 53 -10.11 16.53 3.45
N ASP A 54 -9.86 17.65 4.16
CA ASP A 54 -10.85 18.29 5.03
C ASP A 54 -12.00 18.95 4.24
N SER A 55 -11.81 19.17 2.94
CA SER A 55 -12.83 19.72 2.05
C SER A 55 -13.28 18.70 1.02
N ALA A 56 -14.60 18.53 0.90
CA ALA A 56 -15.21 17.69 -0.14
C ALA A 56 -14.95 18.18 -1.57
N SER A 57 -14.45 19.41 -1.75
CA SER A 57 -14.12 19.97 -3.07
C SER A 57 -12.67 19.74 -3.49
N GLU A 58 -11.80 19.36 -2.56
CA GLU A 58 -10.37 19.14 -2.80
C GLU A 58 -10.08 17.64 -2.86
N PRO A 59 -9.21 17.19 -3.77
CA PRO A 59 -8.83 15.79 -3.82
C PRO A 59 -8.00 15.40 -2.58
N ASP A 60 -8.08 14.11 -2.22
CA ASP A 60 -7.19 13.55 -1.22
C ASP A 60 -5.72 13.64 -1.67
N ARG A 61 -4.83 13.90 -0.72
CA ARG A 61 -3.42 14.11 -1.00
C ARG A 61 -2.67 12.79 -0.93
N GLN A 62 -2.03 12.39 -2.04
CA GLN A 62 -1.14 11.22 -2.01
C GLN A 62 0.12 11.52 -1.18
N VAL A 63 0.39 10.69 -0.17
CA VAL A 63 1.52 10.85 0.76
C VAL A 63 2.56 9.74 0.66
N LEU A 64 2.19 8.57 0.14
CA LEU A 64 3.09 7.44 -0.03
C LEU A 64 2.77 6.64 -1.31
N ASP A 65 3.82 6.19 -1.99
CA ASP A 65 3.76 5.10 -2.98
C ASP A 65 4.75 4.02 -2.56
N TRP A 66 4.23 2.88 -2.06
CA TRP A 66 5.04 1.79 -1.55
C TRP A 66 4.87 0.53 -2.39
N ARG A 67 5.98 -0.01 -2.92
CA ARG A 67 6.03 -1.32 -3.59
C ARG A 67 6.80 -2.32 -2.76
N PHE A 68 6.21 -3.48 -2.58
CA PHE A 68 6.76 -4.54 -1.74
C PHE A 68 6.24 -5.90 -2.18
N SER A 69 6.98 -6.95 -1.85
CA SER A 69 6.49 -8.33 -1.99
C SER A 69 6.07 -8.89 -0.64
N ALA A 70 5.06 -9.75 -0.62
CA ALA A 70 4.57 -10.31 0.62
C ALA A 70 4.05 -11.75 0.45
N LEU A 71 4.17 -12.53 1.51
CA LEU A 71 3.73 -13.93 1.56
C LEU A 71 2.22 -14.00 1.82
N GLN A 72 1.50 -14.72 0.96
CA GLN A 72 0.08 -15.05 1.09
C GLN A 72 -0.13 -16.55 1.26
N PHE A 73 -1.15 -16.95 2.04
CA PHE A 73 -1.51 -18.35 2.33
C PHE A 73 -3.03 -18.57 2.48
#